data_AF-A0A2G8S816-F1
#
_entry.id   AF-A0A2G8S816-F1
#
_cell.length_a   1.000
_cell.length_b   1.000
_cell.length_c   1.000
_cell.angle_alpha   90.00
_cell.angle_beta   90.00
_cell.angle_gamma   90.00
#
_symmetry.space_group_name_H-M   'P 1'
#
loop_
_entity.id
_entity.type
_entity.pdbx_description
1 polymer ?
#
loop_
_entity_poly.entity_id
_entity_poly.type
_entity_poly.pdbx_seq_one_letter_code
_entity_poly.pdbx_strand_id
1 'polypeptide(L)'
;MSLETGQYYITSADSGGFPIGRSSREDRSTKPKGIFRLPKGTESVWDVEKLANGNYTLKNGGAIVGGTAGDGVFAYVIPDQTTGTVTTEWKFIFDDRRANEGTAFVITEAPTGRSNGWVTPASDDDESYPGPQVVLRVTIRGPSQPPFYPANEVFFFKKVNA
;
A
#
# COMPACT_ATOMS: atom_id res chain seq x y z
N MET A 1 -14.75 -0.27 10.16
CA MET A 1 -13.57 -0.55 11.02
C MET A 1 -12.45 0.44 10.68
N SER A 2 -11.62 0.86 11.64
CA SER A 2 -10.46 1.75 11.39
C SER A 2 -9.19 1.12 11.98
N LEU A 3 -8.04 1.34 11.35
CA LEU A 3 -6.75 0.83 11.83
C LEU A 3 -6.16 1.79 12.88
N GLU A 4 -5.46 1.26 13.88
CA GLU A 4 -4.74 2.08 14.87
C GLU A 4 -3.37 2.51 14.35
N THR A 5 -2.86 3.65 14.84
CA THR A 5 -1.45 4.04 14.66
C THR A 5 -0.53 2.94 15.22
N GLY A 6 0.54 2.61 14.49
CA GLY A 6 1.52 1.63 14.93
C GLY A 6 2.36 1.05 13.79
N GLN A 7 3.13 0.02 14.11
CA GLN A 7 3.99 -0.69 13.16
C GLN A 7 3.31 -1.95 12.65
N TYR A 8 3.32 -2.13 11.33
CA TYR A 8 2.64 -3.23 10.65
C TYR A 8 3.51 -3.88 9.57
N TYR A 9 3.29 -5.18 9.36
CA TYR A 9 3.57 -5.83 8.10
C TYR A 9 2.37 -5.67 7.18
N ILE A 10 2.61 -5.32 5.92
CA ILE A 10 1.59 -5.18 4.88
C ILE A 10 1.83 -6.26 3.83
N THR A 11 0.80 -7.05 3.52
CA THR A 11 0.84 -8.07 2.47
C THR A 11 -0.32 -7.91 1.50
N SER A 12 -0.10 -8.18 0.22
CA SER A 12 -1.20 -8.23 -0.76
C SER A 12 -2.14 -9.40 -0.48
N ALA A 13 -3.44 -9.22 -0.72
CA ALA A 13 -4.43 -10.30 -0.65
C ALA A 13 -4.41 -11.19 -1.90
N ASP A 14 -3.63 -10.85 -2.93
CA ASP A 14 -3.42 -11.71 -4.09
C ASP A 14 -2.79 -13.06 -3.68
N SER A 15 -2.95 -14.05 -4.55
CA SER A 15 -2.61 -15.46 -4.34
C SER A 15 -1.14 -15.60 -3.94
N GLY A 16 -0.88 -15.63 -2.64
CA GLY A 16 0.45 -15.81 -2.06
C GLY A 16 0.84 -14.83 -0.95
N GLY A 17 0.02 -13.84 -0.59
CA GLY A 17 0.25 -13.06 0.63
C GLY A 17 1.59 -12.32 0.61
N PHE A 18 2.00 -11.81 -0.56
CA PHE A 18 3.33 -11.26 -0.76
C PHE A 18 3.51 -9.96 0.03
N PRO A 19 4.64 -9.81 0.77
CA PRO A 19 4.95 -8.57 1.47
C PRO A 19 5.04 -7.38 0.50
N ILE A 20 4.58 -6.23 0.95
CA ILE A 20 4.68 -4.95 0.22
C ILE A 20 5.70 -4.08 0.92
N GLY A 21 6.59 -3.42 0.17
CA GLY A 21 7.62 -2.59 0.77
C GLY A 21 8.69 -2.12 -0.20
N ARG A 22 9.70 -1.45 0.36
CA ARG A 22 10.92 -1.11 -0.35
C ARG A 22 11.83 -2.33 -0.55
N SER A 23 12.61 -2.29 -1.62
CA SER A 23 13.69 -3.26 -1.85
C SER A 23 14.80 -3.06 -0.83
N SER A 24 15.43 -4.14 -0.35
CA SER A 24 16.68 -4.06 0.41
C SER A 24 17.90 -3.71 -0.45
N ARG A 25 17.78 -3.83 -1.79
CA ARG A 25 18.83 -3.50 -2.76
C ARG A 25 18.44 -2.22 -3.49
N GLU A 26 18.69 -1.09 -2.84
CA GLU A 26 18.45 0.24 -3.41
C GLU A 26 19.77 0.94 -3.75
N ASP A 27 19.72 1.82 -4.75
CA ASP A 27 20.80 2.76 -4.96
C ASP A 27 20.90 3.77 -3.79
N ARG A 28 22.09 4.38 -3.64
CA ARG A 28 22.34 5.40 -2.61
C ARG A 28 21.87 6.80 -3.00
N SER A 29 21.16 6.93 -4.12
CA SER A 29 20.64 8.23 -4.54
C SER A 29 19.52 8.67 -3.59
N THR A 30 19.25 9.96 -3.56
CA THR A 30 18.12 10.49 -2.82
C THR A 30 16.82 10.38 -3.59
N LYS A 31 16.81 9.85 -4.82
CA LYS A 31 15.58 9.72 -5.63
C LYS A 31 14.51 8.90 -4.90
N PRO A 32 13.21 9.20 -5.10
CA PRO A 32 12.12 8.41 -4.53
C PRO A 32 12.31 6.92 -4.80
N LYS A 33 12.01 6.10 -3.79
CA LYS A 33 12.21 4.65 -3.85
C LYS A 33 10.88 3.95 -4.11
N GLY A 34 10.83 3.07 -5.09
CA GLY A 34 9.59 2.36 -5.40
C GLY A 34 9.11 1.48 -4.25
N ILE A 35 7.79 1.36 -4.11
CA ILE A 35 7.14 0.36 -3.28
C ILE A 35 6.76 -0.82 -4.17
N PHE A 36 7.25 -2.00 -3.83
CA PHE A 36 7.15 -3.20 -4.64
C PHE A 36 6.42 -4.31 -3.89
N ARG A 37 5.92 -5.27 -4.67
CA ARG A 37 5.76 -6.63 -4.20
C ARG A 37 7.14 -7.24 -3.93
N LEU A 38 7.32 -7.83 -2.76
CA LEU A 38 8.57 -8.46 -2.34
C LEU A 38 8.38 -10.00 -2.30
N PRO A 39 9.46 -10.78 -2.42
CA PRO A 39 9.40 -12.23 -2.25
C PRO A 39 8.89 -12.62 -0.88
N LYS A 40 8.28 -13.81 -0.80
CA LYS A 40 7.81 -14.38 0.46
C LYS A 40 8.96 -14.49 1.47
N GLY A 41 8.64 -14.28 2.74
CA GLY A 41 9.63 -14.27 3.82
C GLY A 41 10.44 -12.97 3.93
N THR A 42 10.27 -12.01 3.01
CA THR A 42 10.88 -10.68 3.17
C THR A 42 10.14 -9.89 4.24
N GLU A 43 10.85 -9.43 5.26
CA GLU A 43 10.29 -8.52 6.25
C GLU A 43 10.37 -7.07 5.75
N SER A 44 9.21 -6.39 5.76
CA SER A 44 9.14 -4.94 5.51
C SER A 44 8.16 -4.32 6.50
N VAL A 45 8.70 -3.54 7.43
CA VAL A 45 7.92 -2.88 8.48
C VAL A 45 7.47 -1.50 8.01
N TRP A 46 6.20 -1.22 8.24
CA TRP A 46 5.55 0.04 7.92
C TRP A 46 5.19 0.78 9.19
N ASP A 47 5.50 2.07 9.26
CA ASP A 47 4.91 2.96 10.26
C ASP A 47 3.60 3.52 9.67
N VAL A 48 2.49 3.20 10.33
CA VAL A 48 1.16 3.68 9.98
C VAL A 48 0.71 4.68 11.02
N GLU A 49 0.37 5.89 10.60
CA GLU A 49 -0.11 6.96 11.47
C GLU A 49 -1.52 7.37 11.05
N LYS A 50 -2.48 7.21 11.96
CA LYS A 50 -3.84 7.70 11.79
C LYS A 50 -3.88 9.19 12.12
N LEU A 51 -4.30 9.99 11.15
CA LEU A 51 -4.45 11.43 11.27
C LEU A 51 -5.76 11.80 11.98
N ALA A 52 -5.83 13.04 12.49
CA ALA A 52 -7.00 13.56 13.19
C ALA A 52 -8.29 13.57 12.35
N ASN A 53 -8.15 13.66 11.02
CA ASN A 53 -9.28 13.60 10.07
C ASN A 53 -9.73 12.17 9.73
N GLY A 54 -9.08 11.14 10.29
CA GLY A 54 -9.40 9.73 10.07
C GLY A 54 -8.70 9.07 8.89
N ASN A 55 -7.94 9.83 8.09
CA ASN A 55 -7.05 9.29 7.06
C ASN A 55 -5.70 8.87 7.67
N TYR A 56 -4.76 8.44 6.82
CA TYR A 56 -3.51 7.82 7.23
C TYR A 56 -2.32 8.36 6.46
N THR A 57 -1.20 8.51 7.16
CA THR A 57 0.13 8.61 6.57
C THR A 57 0.85 7.27 6.71
N LEU A 58 1.64 6.91 5.71
CA LEU A 58 2.41 5.68 5.67
C LEU A 58 3.88 5.99 5.50
N LYS A 59 4.74 5.28 6.24
CA LYS A 59 6.18 5.30 6.02
C LYS A 59 6.72 3.90 5.85
N ASN A 60 7.72 3.75 4.97
CA ASN A 60 8.48 2.52 4.82
C ASN A 60 9.97 2.85 4.73
N GLY A 61 10.76 2.23 5.62
CA GLY A 61 12.17 2.60 5.80
C GLY A 61 12.37 4.08 6.18
N GLY A 62 11.49 4.61 7.04
CA GLY A 62 11.55 5.99 7.57
C GLY A 62 11.07 7.10 6.63
N ALA A 63 10.78 6.80 5.37
CA ALA A 63 10.37 7.77 4.35
C ALA A 63 8.85 7.74 4.13
N ILE A 64 8.24 8.92 3.93
CA ILE A 64 6.79 9.06 3.66
C ILE A 64 6.47 8.42 2.31
N VAL A 65 5.40 7.64 2.26
CA VAL A 65 4.93 6.98 1.04
C VAL A 65 3.79 7.76 0.40
N GLY A 66 3.95 8.03 -0.89
CA GLY A 66 2.99 8.74 -1.72
C GLY A 66 2.90 8.13 -3.12
N GLY A 67 2.07 8.72 -3.97
CA GLY A 67 1.96 8.32 -5.37
C GLY A 67 1.28 9.36 -6.24
N THR A 68 1.38 9.15 -7.55
CA THR A 68 0.72 9.96 -8.58
C THR A 68 -0.19 9.06 -9.40
N ALA A 69 -1.41 9.51 -9.70
CA ALA A 69 -2.36 8.74 -10.47
C ALA A 69 -1.78 8.29 -11.83
N GLY A 70 -1.89 7.00 -12.14
CA GLY A 70 -1.35 6.39 -13.35
C GLY A 70 0.13 6.01 -13.28
N ASP A 71 0.81 6.29 -12.17
CA ASP A 71 2.23 5.99 -11.93
C ASP A 71 2.40 4.99 -10.76
N GLY A 72 3.64 4.77 -10.35
CA GLY A 72 4.02 3.98 -9.19
C GLY A 72 3.74 4.66 -7.85
N VAL A 73 3.73 3.84 -6.80
CA VAL A 73 3.81 4.26 -5.40
C VAL A 73 5.28 4.33 -4.98
N PHE A 74 5.67 5.40 -4.30
CA PHE A 74 7.05 5.69 -3.93
C PHE A 74 7.18 6.16 -2.49
N ALA A 75 8.30 5.81 -1.86
CA ALA A 75 8.80 6.42 -0.64
C ALA A 75 9.69 7.63 -0.97
N TYR A 76 9.29 8.81 -0.49
CA TYR A 76 9.99 10.08 -0.70
C TYR A 76 11.02 10.29 0.41
N VAL A 77 12.29 10.17 0.07
CA VAL A 77 13.42 10.14 1.04
C VAL A 77 13.71 11.54 1.60
N ILE A 78 13.36 12.60 0.86
CA ILE A 78 13.52 13.99 1.31
C ILE A 78 12.13 14.69 1.30
N PRO A 79 11.83 15.55 2.30
CA PRO A 79 10.50 16.19 2.48
C PRO A 79 9.94 16.99 1.29
N ASP A 80 10.77 17.44 0.34
CA ASP A 80 10.34 18.32 -0.77
C ASP A 80 10.45 17.66 -2.16
N GLN A 81 10.54 16.33 -2.23
CA GLN A 81 10.63 15.62 -3.52
C GLN A 81 9.28 15.44 -4.22
N THR A 82 8.19 15.77 -3.54
CA THR A 82 6.85 15.69 -4.09
C THR A 82 6.62 16.91 -5.00
N THR A 83 7.10 16.84 -6.25
CA THR A 83 6.75 17.83 -7.27
C THR A 83 5.49 17.38 -8.02
N GLY A 84 4.50 18.27 -8.17
CA GLY A 84 3.23 17.97 -8.83
C GLY A 84 2.12 17.49 -7.88
N THR A 85 1.13 16.77 -8.42
CA THR A 85 -0.04 16.29 -7.65
C THR A 85 0.25 14.92 -7.04
N VAL A 86 1.11 14.90 -6.03
CA VAL A 86 1.43 13.68 -5.27
C VAL A 86 0.47 13.58 -4.07
N THR A 87 -0.20 12.45 -3.93
CA THR A 87 -0.90 12.12 -2.68
C THR A 87 0.11 11.55 -1.68
N THR A 88 0.06 11.98 -0.42
CA THR A 88 0.80 11.37 0.70
C THR A 88 -0.12 10.97 1.85
N GLU A 89 -1.42 11.23 1.67
CA GLU A 89 -2.48 10.95 2.62
C GLU A 89 -3.43 9.92 2.01
N TRP A 90 -3.70 8.88 2.79
CA TRP A 90 -4.38 7.69 2.33
C TRP A 90 -5.66 7.47 3.13
N LYS A 91 -6.70 7.05 2.44
CA LYS A 91 -7.94 6.55 3.04
C LYS A 91 -7.92 5.03 3.03
N PHE A 92 -8.24 4.44 4.17
CA PHE A 92 -8.39 2.99 4.31
C PHE A 92 -9.87 2.63 4.31
N ILE A 93 -10.25 1.76 3.38
CA ILE A 93 -11.59 1.20 3.27
C ILE A 93 -11.50 -0.24 3.73
N PHE A 94 -12.16 -0.58 4.83
CA PHE A 94 -12.16 -1.95 5.35
C PHE A 94 -12.85 -2.89 4.37
N ASP A 95 -12.26 -4.04 4.10
CA ASP A 95 -12.84 -5.07 3.25
C ASP A 95 -13.59 -6.10 4.09
N ASP A 96 -14.89 -5.87 4.28
CA ASP A 96 -15.77 -6.74 5.06
C ASP A 96 -15.83 -8.18 4.51
N ARG A 97 -15.53 -8.41 3.21
CA ARG A 97 -15.56 -9.77 2.63
C ARG A 97 -14.44 -10.66 3.14
N ARG A 98 -13.30 -10.06 3.50
CA ARG A 98 -12.10 -10.77 3.97
C ARG A 98 -11.87 -10.58 5.48
N ALA A 99 -12.88 -10.11 6.21
CA ALA A 99 -12.79 -9.85 7.64
C ALA A 99 -12.44 -11.09 8.48
N ASN A 100 -12.79 -12.29 7.99
CA ASN A 100 -12.45 -13.57 8.61
C ASN A 100 -11.02 -14.06 8.28
N GLU A 101 -10.36 -13.46 7.30
CA GLU A 101 -8.98 -13.79 6.90
C GLU A 101 -7.95 -12.91 7.64
N GLY A 102 -8.38 -11.73 8.10
CA GLY A 102 -7.54 -10.82 8.87
C GLY A 102 -8.00 -9.37 8.77
N THR A 103 -7.10 -8.45 9.11
CA THR A 103 -7.37 -7.01 9.01
C THR A 103 -7.05 -6.54 7.58
N ALA A 104 -8.06 -6.59 6.70
CA ALA A 104 -7.96 -6.27 5.28
C ALA A 104 -8.46 -4.86 4.95
N PHE A 105 -7.70 -4.12 4.14
CA PHE A 105 -8.08 -2.79 3.65
C PHE A 105 -7.77 -2.61 2.17
N VAL A 106 -8.59 -1.82 1.50
CA VAL A 106 -8.24 -1.14 0.26
C VAL A 106 -7.63 0.22 0.63
N ILE A 107 -6.51 0.55 0.00
CA ILE A 107 -5.78 1.81 0.23
C ILE A 107 -6.06 2.74 -0.94
N THR A 108 -6.73 3.87 -0.68
CA THR A 108 -7.08 4.85 -1.71
C THR A 108 -6.54 6.23 -1.39
N GLU A 109 -6.44 7.09 -2.41
CA GLU A 109 -6.29 8.52 -2.21
C GLU A 109 -7.42 9.06 -1.32
N ALA A 110 -7.10 10.07 -0.50
CA ALA A 110 -8.05 10.73 0.39
C ALA A 110 -9.18 11.56 -0.28
N PRO A 111 -9.13 12.07 -1.54
CA PRO A 111 -10.23 12.87 -2.08
C PRO A 111 -11.44 12.04 -2.53
N THR A 112 -12.62 12.60 -2.30
CA THR A 112 -13.94 11.95 -2.42
C THR A 112 -14.53 12.05 -3.84
N GLY A 113 -14.57 10.94 -4.59
CA GLY A 113 -15.36 10.86 -5.82
C GLY A 113 -15.06 9.64 -6.70
N ARG A 114 -13.83 9.56 -7.22
CA ARG A 114 -13.22 8.38 -7.83
C ARG A 114 -11.77 8.37 -7.38
N SER A 115 -11.48 7.62 -6.33
CA SER A 115 -10.16 7.60 -5.74
C SER A 115 -9.29 6.57 -6.47
N ASN A 116 -8.11 6.97 -6.91
CA ASN A 116 -7.11 5.96 -7.25
C ASN A 116 -6.70 5.24 -5.96
N GLY A 117 -6.36 3.97 -6.07
CA GLY A 117 -5.86 3.17 -4.97
C GLY A 117 -4.69 2.31 -5.39
N TRP A 118 -4.08 1.70 -4.39
CA TRP A 118 -2.94 0.84 -4.57
C TRP A 118 -3.38 -0.43 -5.28
N VAL A 119 -2.68 -0.75 -6.36
CA VAL A 119 -2.88 -1.98 -7.12
C VAL A 119 -1.54 -2.67 -7.26
N THR A 120 -1.47 -3.95 -6.87
CA THR A 120 -0.36 -4.82 -7.22
C THR A 120 -0.56 -5.30 -8.66
N PRO A 121 0.33 -4.97 -9.61
CA PRO A 121 0.25 -5.54 -10.95
C PRO A 121 0.43 -7.07 -10.91
N ALA A 122 -0.22 -7.76 -11.84
CA ALA A 122 0.02 -9.18 -12.05
C ALA A 122 1.51 -9.42 -12.36
N SER A 123 2.02 -10.57 -11.92
CA SER A 123 3.39 -10.98 -12.19
C SER A 123 3.40 -12.48 -12.38
N ASP A 124 4.05 -12.90 -13.47
CA ASP A 124 4.19 -14.32 -13.83
C ASP A 124 5.38 -14.98 -13.12
N ASP A 125 6.12 -14.22 -12.29
CA ASP A 125 7.33 -14.65 -11.61
C ASP A 125 7.28 -14.23 -10.12
N ASP A 126 6.92 -15.18 -9.28
CA ASP A 126 6.83 -15.02 -7.82
C ASP A 126 8.20 -14.85 -7.14
N GLU A 127 9.28 -15.19 -7.84
CA GLU A 127 10.65 -15.18 -7.32
C GLU A 127 11.44 -13.94 -7.76
N SER A 128 10.84 -13.07 -8.58
CA SER A 128 11.49 -11.87 -9.08
C SER A 128 11.78 -10.87 -7.94
N TYR A 129 12.98 -10.27 -7.98
CA TYR A 129 13.45 -9.34 -6.93
C TYR A 129 13.98 -8.00 -7.48
N PRO A 130 13.34 -6.86 -7.13
CA PRO A 130 12.00 -6.79 -6.55
C PRO A 130 10.95 -7.26 -7.56
N GLY A 131 9.78 -7.65 -7.06
CA GLY A 131 8.60 -7.93 -7.87
C GLY A 131 8.05 -6.67 -8.56
N PRO A 132 6.85 -6.73 -9.15
CA PRO A 132 6.21 -5.57 -9.74
C PRO A 132 6.03 -4.43 -8.72
N GLN A 133 6.21 -3.19 -9.18
CA GLN A 133 5.95 -2.00 -8.37
C GLN A 133 4.43 -1.85 -8.16
N VAL A 134 4.02 -1.49 -6.94
CA VAL A 134 2.65 -1.08 -6.66
C VAL A 134 2.36 0.20 -7.43
N VAL A 135 1.22 0.23 -8.11
CA VAL A 135 0.78 1.37 -8.93
C VAL A 135 -0.47 2.01 -8.36
N LEU A 136 -0.70 3.28 -8.68
CA LEU A 136 -1.86 4.04 -8.26
C LEU A 136 -2.86 4.13 -9.41
N ARG A 137 -3.97 3.38 -9.34
CA ARG A 137 -4.99 3.30 -10.40
C ARG A 137 -6.40 3.39 -9.84
N VAL A 138 -7.38 3.70 -10.68
CA VAL A 138 -8.80 3.68 -10.29
C VAL A 138 -9.15 2.30 -9.73
N THR A 139 -9.61 2.26 -8.49
CA THR A 139 -10.00 1.00 -7.83
C THR A 139 -11.27 0.44 -8.43
N ILE A 140 -11.32 -0.87 -8.61
CA ILE A 140 -12.49 -1.59 -9.09
C ILE A 140 -13.36 -1.96 -7.89
N ARG A 141 -14.58 -1.40 -7.86
CA ARG A 141 -15.59 -1.71 -6.85
C ARG A 141 -16.78 -2.41 -7.48
N GLY A 142 -16.96 -3.70 -7.18
CA GLY A 142 -18.08 -4.50 -7.65
C GLY A 142 -19.42 -4.13 -6.99
N PRO A 143 -20.56 -4.31 -7.68
CA PRO A 143 -21.89 -3.82 -7.24
C PRO A 143 -22.57 -4.64 -6.13
N SER A 144 -21.82 -5.50 -5.43
CA SER A 144 -22.38 -6.39 -4.40
C SER A 144 -22.43 -5.74 -3.01
N GLN A 145 -23.14 -6.37 -2.07
CA GLN A 145 -23.20 -5.95 -0.67
C GLN A 145 -22.75 -7.11 0.25
N PRO A 146 -21.62 -7.03 0.96
CA PRO A 146 -20.62 -5.95 0.89
C PRO A 146 -19.92 -5.88 -0.48
N PRO A 147 -19.38 -4.70 -0.86
CA PRO A 147 -18.68 -4.52 -2.14
C PRO A 147 -17.57 -5.52 -2.37
N PHE A 148 -17.33 -5.85 -3.63
CA PHE A 148 -16.22 -6.70 -4.04
C PHE A 148 -15.04 -5.85 -4.48
N TYR A 149 -13.84 -6.19 -3.98
CA TYR A 149 -12.57 -5.65 -4.44
C TYR A 149 -11.67 -6.81 -4.93
N PRO A 150 -11.05 -6.68 -6.11
CA PRO A 150 -10.06 -7.64 -6.59
C PRO A 150 -8.93 -7.84 -5.56
N ALA A 151 -8.38 -9.06 -5.50
CA ALA A 151 -7.38 -9.42 -4.49
C ALA A 151 -6.11 -8.56 -4.58
N ASN A 152 -5.74 -8.15 -5.80
CA ASN A 152 -4.59 -7.29 -6.04
C ASN A 152 -4.80 -5.81 -5.67
N GLU A 153 -5.99 -5.42 -5.20
CA GLU A 153 -6.31 -4.09 -4.68
C GLU A 153 -6.50 -4.08 -3.15
N VAL A 154 -6.35 -5.24 -2.50
CA VAL A 154 -6.63 -5.43 -1.07
C VAL A 154 -5.35 -5.83 -0.36
N PHE A 155 -5.15 -5.27 0.83
CA PHE A 155 -3.92 -5.43 1.62
C PHE A 155 -4.26 -5.82 3.05
N PHE A 156 -3.60 -6.85 3.56
CA PHE A 156 -3.69 -7.26 4.95
C PHE A 156 -2.64 -6.54 5.80
N PHE A 157 -3.06 -6.11 6.99
CA PHE A 157 -2.22 -5.45 7.98
C PHE A 157 -2.06 -6.35 9.21
N LYS A 158 -0.82 -6.71 9.53
CA LYS A 158 -0.48 -7.47 10.74
C LYS A 158 0.42 -6.62 11.64
N LYS A 159 -0.01 -6.34 12.87
CA LYS A 159 0.76 -5.53 13.83
C LYS A 159 2.06 -6.27 14.21
N VAL A 160 3.19 -5.56 14.28
CA VAL A 160 4.52 -6.18 14.51
C VAL A 160 4.64 -6.77 15.92
N ASN A 161 4.02 -6.14 16.93
CA ASN A 161 4.03 -6.59 18.32
C ASN A 161 2.61 -6.95 18.80
N ALA A 162 1.94 -7.86 18.09
CA ALA A 162 0.62 -8.38 18.47
C ALA A 162 0.71 -9.51 19.50
#